data_AF-A0A0S1XAD5-F1
#
_entry.id   AF-A0A0S1XAD5-F1
#
_cell.length_a   1.000
_cell.length_b   1.000
_cell.length_c   1.000
_cell.angle_alpha   90.00
_cell.angle_beta   90.00
_cell.angle_gamma   90.00
#
_symmetry.space_group_name_H-M   'P 1'
#
loop_
_entity.id
_entity.type
_entity.pdbx_description
1 polymer ?
#
loop_
_entity_poly.entity_id
_entity_poly.type
_entity_poly.pdbx_seq_one_letter_code
_entity_poly.pdbx_strand_id
1 'polypeptide(L)'
;MKIVVKPEVGWRKVTFHIEDEMFNQIKEICMRHGFRVEEGIKIILLGEFLDYDPGEDVEALRKEVKELEERLYELEGKWSPLKFSSYGIALDNRNLAIQLSGMIAENKRLREMLGKEEKEYGDIEKLIHYYLSFEGE
;
A
#
# COMPACT_ATOMS: atom_id res chain seq x y z
N MET A 1 -22.43 24.13 37.99
CA MET A 1 -22.43 24.75 36.64
C MET A 1 -23.80 24.61 35.93
N LYS A 2 -24.24 25.64 35.18
CA LYS A 2 -25.54 25.67 34.47
C LYS A 2 -25.34 25.58 32.95
N ILE A 3 -25.94 24.60 32.29
CA ILE A 3 -25.86 24.40 30.84
C ILE A 3 -27.25 24.56 30.25
N VAL A 4 -27.38 25.39 29.22
CA VAL A 4 -28.65 25.65 28.55
C VAL A 4 -28.57 25.11 27.14
N VAL A 5 -29.35 24.08 26.85
CA VAL A 5 -29.45 23.48 25.52
C VAL A 5 -30.69 24.06 24.84
N LYS A 6 -30.49 24.61 23.64
CA LYS A 6 -31.57 25.11 22.78
C LYS A 6 -31.73 24.15 21.59
N PRO A 7 -32.92 23.61 21.34
CA PRO A 7 -33.15 22.78 20.16
C PRO A 7 -33.12 23.64 18.88
N GLU A 8 -32.74 23.02 17.75
CA GLU A 8 -32.81 23.65 16.42
C GLU A 8 -34.27 23.83 15.96
N VAL A 9 -35.18 22.97 16.40
CA VAL A 9 -36.62 23.05 16.10
C VAL A 9 -37.43 22.98 17.40
N GLY A 10 -38.16 24.06 17.75
CA GLY A 10 -38.99 24.16 18.96
C GLY A 10 -38.56 25.27 19.94
N TRP A 11 -39.38 25.55 20.96
CA TRP A 11 -39.23 26.75 21.83
C TRP A 11 -38.81 26.46 23.27
N ARG A 12 -38.72 25.20 23.70
CA ARG A 12 -38.34 24.87 25.08
C ARG A 12 -36.83 24.73 25.22
N LYS A 13 -36.23 25.68 25.95
CA LYS A 13 -34.84 25.58 26.42
C LYS A 13 -34.78 24.58 27.58
N VAL A 14 -33.91 23.59 27.49
CA VAL A 14 -33.65 22.66 28.60
C VAL A 14 -32.43 23.16 29.34
N THR A 15 -32.56 23.30 30.66
CA THR A 15 -31.46 23.73 31.52
C THR A 15 -31.02 22.55 32.37
N PHE A 16 -29.76 22.16 32.24
CA PHE A 16 -29.13 21.18 33.10
C PHE A 16 -28.33 21.90 34.16
N HIS A 17 -28.45 21.42 35.40
CA HIS A 17 -27.57 21.81 36.47
C HIS A 17 -26.63 20.64 36.76
N ILE A 18 -25.34 20.87 36.55
CA ILE A 18 -24.29 19.90 36.86
C ILE A 18 -23.60 20.41 38.12
N GLU A 19 -23.51 19.58 39.15
CA GLU A 19 -22.79 19.95 40.38
C GLU A 19 -21.32 20.25 40.07
N ASP A 20 -20.72 21.20 40.79
CA ASP A 20 -19.37 21.68 40.47
C ASP A 20 -18.30 20.59 40.63
N GLU A 21 -18.50 19.68 41.59
CA GLU A 21 -17.63 18.52 41.77
C GLU A 21 -17.66 17.59 40.55
N MET A 22 -18.85 17.24 40.07
CA MET A 22 -19.05 16.42 38.88
C MET A 22 -18.51 17.11 37.62
N PHE A 23 -18.69 18.42 37.49
CA PHE A 23 -18.13 19.18 36.37
C PHE A 23 -16.60 19.14 36.36
N ASN A 24 -15.97 19.25 37.54
CA ASN A 24 -14.51 19.17 37.65
C ASN A 24 -13.98 17.79 37.27
N GLN A 25 -14.67 16.71 37.66
CA GLN A 25 -14.33 15.35 37.23
C GLN A 25 -14.43 15.19 35.71
N ILE A 26 -15.50 15.69 35.09
CA ILE A 26 -15.68 15.66 33.63
C ILE A 26 -14.55 16.42 32.94
N LYS A 27 -14.18 17.59 33.46
CA LYS A 27 -13.10 18.42 32.92
C LYS A 27 -11.75 17.71 32.98
N GLU A 28 -11.44 17.05 34.10
CA GLU A 28 -10.19 16.30 34.25
C GLU A 28 -10.08 15.15 33.25
N ILE A 29 -11.17 14.38 33.09
CA ILE A 29 -11.25 13.28 32.13
C ILE A 29 -11.09 13.81 30.69
N CYS A 30 -11.80 14.87 30.33
CA CYS A 30 -11.68 15.47 29.00
C CYS A 30 -10.26 15.93 28.70
N MET A 31 -9.59 16.59 29.65
CA MET A 31 -8.20 17.03 29.49
C MET A 31 -7.24 15.86 29.32
N ARG A 32 -7.41 14.79 30.10
CA ARG A 32 -6.55 13.59 30.03
C ARG A 32 -6.62 12.90 28.66
N HIS A 33 -7.78 12.96 28.01
CA HIS A 33 -8.04 12.30 26.74
C HIS A 33 -8.05 13.28 25.54
N GLY A 34 -7.70 14.55 25.73
CA GLY A 34 -7.59 15.55 24.67
C GLY A 34 -8.93 16.06 24.10
N PHE A 35 -10.05 15.81 24.79
CA PHE A 35 -11.37 16.27 24.35
C PHE A 35 -11.67 17.69 24.86
N ARG A 36 -12.49 18.43 24.10
CA ARG A 36 -13.07 19.68 24.60
C ARG A 36 -14.16 19.32 25.62
N VAL A 37 -14.21 20.07 26.73
CA VAL A 37 -15.18 19.82 27.82
C VAL A 37 -16.63 19.84 27.30
N GLU A 38 -16.92 20.73 26.33
CA GLU A 38 -18.22 20.83 25.66
C GLU A 38 -18.59 19.55 24.89
N GLU A 39 -17.63 18.92 24.21
CA GLU A 39 -17.83 17.66 23.49
C GLU A 39 -18.05 16.51 24.46
N GLY A 40 -17.25 16.43 25.54
CA GLY A 40 -17.43 15.42 26.58
C GLY A 40 -18.82 15.48 27.20
N ILE A 41 -19.33 16.69 27.51
CA ILE A 41 -20.69 16.87 28.03
C ILE A 41 -21.74 16.48 27.00
N LYS A 42 -21.53 16.82 25.72
CA LYS A 42 -22.44 16.44 24.64
C LYS A 42 -22.54 14.91 24.51
N ILE A 43 -21.42 14.21 24.56
CA ILE A 43 -21.36 12.74 24.50
C ILE A 43 -22.09 12.11 25.70
N ILE A 44 -21.85 12.62 26.91
CA ILE A 44 -22.52 12.15 28.14
C ILE A 44 -24.04 12.34 28.05
N LEU A 45 -24.50 13.48 27.54
CA LEU A 45 -25.92 13.81 27.41
C LEU A 45 -26.62 13.03 26.28
N LEU A 46 -25.90 12.71 25.21
CA LEU A 46 -26.45 11.97 24.06
C LEU A 46 -26.42 10.45 24.26
N GLY A 47 -25.68 9.94 25.24
CA GLY A 47 -25.68 8.51 25.58
C GLY A 47 -25.07 7.62 24.49
N GLU A 48 -24.21 8.15 23.61
CA GLU A 48 -23.64 7.47 22.44
C GLU A 48 -22.74 6.25 22.76
N PHE A 49 -22.62 5.85 24.03
CA PHE A 49 -21.77 4.73 24.47
C PHE A 49 -22.52 3.44 24.80
N LEU A 50 -23.83 3.31 24.59
CA LEU A 50 -24.57 2.10 25.04
C LEU A 50 -24.85 1.03 23.96
N ASP A 51 -24.76 1.35 22.66
CA ASP A 51 -25.02 0.37 21.59
C ASP A 51 -23.82 0.09 20.66
N TYR A 52 -22.63 0.60 20.99
CA TYR A 52 -21.41 0.27 20.24
C TYR A 52 -20.59 -0.72 21.08
N ASP A 53 -20.66 -2.01 20.74
CA ASP A 53 -19.71 -3.00 21.23
C ASP A 53 -18.44 -2.95 20.35
N PRO A 54 -17.36 -2.28 20.78
CA PRO A 54 -16.13 -2.24 20.00
C PRO A 54 -15.48 -3.63 19.86
N GLY A 55 -15.92 -4.66 20.59
CA GLY A 55 -15.39 -6.01 20.51
C GLY A 55 -15.84 -6.78 19.26
N GLU A 56 -17.06 -6.53 18.76
CA GLU A 56 -17.67 -7.34 17.70
C GLU A 56 -17.06 -7.03 16.31
N ASP A 57 -16.77 -5.75 16.04
CA ASP A 57 -16.16 -5.30 14.78
C ASP A 57 -14.63 -5.50 14.77
N VAL A 58 -13.96 -5.31 15.92
CA VAL A 58 -12.50 -5.48 16.01
C VAL A 58 -12.07 -6.93 15.81
N GLU A 59 -12.85 -7.90 16.30
CA GLU A 59 -12.52 -9.32 16.09
C GLU A 59 -12.76 -9.75 14.64
N ALA A 60 -13.81 -9.24 14.00
CA ALA A 60 -14.06 -9.46 12.57
C ALA A 60 -12.93 -8.87 11.71
N LEU A 61 -12.50 -7.64 12.00
CA LEU A 61 -11.38 -6.98 11.32
C LEU A 61 -10.05 -7.74 11.53
N ARG A 62 -9.78 -8.23 12.75
CA ARG A 62 -8.60 -9.06 13.03
C ARG A 62 -8.59 -10.34 12.20
N LYS A 63 -9.74 -10.98 12.07
CA LYS A 63 -9.89 -12.18 11.27
C LYS A 63 -9.68 -11.88 9.78
N GLU A 64 -10.25 -10.80 9.28
CA GLU A 64 -10.08 -10.38 7.89
C GLU A 64 -8.61 -10.03 7.57
N VAL A 65 -7.93 -9.31 8.46
CA VAL A 65 -6.48 -9.03 8.32
C VAL A 65 -5.69 -10.33 8.23
N LYS A 66 -5.98 -11.30 9.10
CA LYS A 66 -5.29 -12.60 9.08
C LYS A 66 -5.54 -13.37 7.79
N GLU A 67 -6.76 -13.40 7.29
CA GLU A 67 -7.08 -14.04 6.00
C GLU A 67 -6.39 -13.35 4.83
N LEU A 68 -6.26 -12.02 4.87
CA LEU A 68 -5.52 -11.25 3.86
C LEU A 68 -4.02 -11.53 3.91
N GLU A 69 -3.42 -11.62 5.10
CA GLU A 69 -2.03 -12.00 5.29
C GLU A 69 -1.75 -13.41 4.73
N GLU A 70 -2.61 -14.39 5.03
CA GLU A 70 -2.48 -15.75 4.50
C GLU A 70 -2.55 -15.78 2.96
N ARG A 71 -3.49 -15.04 2.37
CA ARG A 71 -3.59 -14.92 0.90
C ARG A 71 -2.38 -14.22 0.29
N LEU A 72 -1.84 -13.20 0.97
CA LEU A 72 -0.63 -12.51 0.53
C LEU A 72 0.55 -13.50 0.51
N TYR A 73 0.73 -14.28 1.58
CA TYR A 73 1.78 -15.30 1.63
C TYR A 73 1.66 -16.35 0.51
N GLU A 74 0.44 -16.81 0.21
CA GLU A 74 0.23 -17.72 -0.92
C GLU A 74 0.57 -17.08 -2.27
N LEU A 75 0.20 -15.81 -2.46
CA LEU A 75 0.52 -15.06 -3.66
C LEU A 75 2.02 -14.85 -3.80
N GLU A 76 2.70 -14.41 -2.75
CA GLU A 76 4.16 -14.26 -2.72
C GLU A 76 4.86 -15.60 -3.01
N GLY A 77 4.37 -16.69 -2.44
CA GLY A 77 4.87 -18.04 -2.70
C GLY A 77 4.74 -18.44 -4.18
N LYS A 78 3.68 -18.02 -4.87
CA LYS A 78 3.47 -18.26 -6.32
C LYS A 78 4.27 -17.29 -7.21
N TRP A 79 4.43 -16.04 -6.77
CA TRP A 79 5.12 -14.98 -7.51
C TRP A 79 6.63 -15.08 -7.44
N SER A 80 7.20 -15.55 -6.33
CA SER A 80 8.64 -15.64 -6.14
C SER A 80 9.33 -16.56 -7.17
N PRO A 81 8.83 -17.77 -7.45
CA PRO A 81 9.37 -18.62 -8.53
C PRO A 81 9.24 -17.98 -9.92
N LEU A 82 8.15 -17.26 -10.19
CA LEU A 82 7.93 -16.58 -11.46
C LEU A 82 8.92 -15.41 -11.65
N LYS A 83 9.15 -14.63 -10.58
CA LYS A 83 10.13 -13.54 -10.58
C LYS A 83 11.54 -14.09 -10.81
N PHE A 84 11.91 -15.15 -10.11
CA PHE A 84 13.24 -15.76 -10.24
C PHE A 84 13.47 -16.34 -11.65
N SER A 85 12.50 -17.12 -12.16
CA SER A 85 12.59 -17.70 -13.51
C SER A 85 12.63 -16.63 -14.61
N SER A 86 11.81 -15.59 -14.50
CA SER A 86 11.81 -14.48 -15.46
C SER A 86 13.12 -13.72 -15.47
N TYR A 87 13.69 -13.46 -14.28
CA TYR A 87 15.00 -12.84 -14.15
C TYR A 87 16.12 -13.70 -14.74
N GLY A 88 16.10 -15.02 -14.47
CA GLY A 88 17.04 -15.98 -15.05
C GLY A 88 17.01 -15.99 -16.58
N ILE A 89 15.81 -16.07 -17.16
CA ILE A 89 15.61 -16.01 -18.62
C ILE A 89 16.12 -14.69 -19.20
N ALA A 90 15.88 -13.56 -18.54
CA ALA A 90 16.37 -12.26 -18.99
C ALA A 90 17.91 -12.20 -18.98
N LEU A 91 18.54 -12.74 -17.95
CA LEU A 91 20.01 -12.82 -17.84
C LEU A 91 20.60 -13.72 -18.92
N ASP A 92 20.00 -14.89 -19.15
CA ASP A 92 20.43 -15.83 -20.19
C ASP A 92 20.31 -15.21 -21.60
N ASN A 93 19.21 -14.50 -21.87
CA ASN A 93 19.02 -13.77 -23.13
C ASN A 93 20.05 -12.65 -23.32
N ARG A 94 20.41 -11.93 -22.24
CA ARG A 94 21.47 -10.92 -22.28
C ARG A 94 22.82 -11.56 -22.60
N ASN A 95 23.14 -12.69 -21.99
CA ASN A 95 24.38 -13.43 -22.28
C ASN A 95 24.43 -13.90 -23.74
N LEU A 96 23.31 -14.42 -24.26
CA LEU A 96 23.19 -14.80 -25.66
C LEU A 96 23.38 -13.60 -26.60
N ALA A 97 22.80 -12.44 -26.27
CA ALA A 97 22.97 -11.22 -27.04
C ALA A 97 24.44 -10.77 -27.13
N ILE A 98 25.20 -10.88 -26.03
CA ILE A 98 26.65 -10.61 -26.01
C ILE A 98 27.39 -11.57 -26.95
N GLN A 99 27.11 -12.87 -26.86
CA GLN A 99 27.76 -13.88 -27.70
C GLN A 99 27.48 -13.65 -29.18
N LEU A 100 26.21 -13.40 -29.54
CA LEU A 100 25.81 -13.14 -30.91
C LEU A 100 26.45 -11.87 -31.47
N SER A 101 26.56 -10.81 -30.66
CA SER A 101 27.26 -9.58 -31.06
C SER A 101 28.72 -9.85 -31.43
N GLY A 102 29.43 -10.64 -30.60
CA GLY A 102 30.80 -11.07 -30.88
C GLY A 102 30.92 -11.88 -32.17
N MET A 103 30.03 -12.86 -32.36
CA MET A 103 30.01 -13.70 -33.56
C MET A 103 29.71 -12.91 -34.84
N ILE A 104 28.81 -11.92 -34.78
CA ILE A 104 28.51 -11.04 -35.92
C ILE A 104 29.75 -10.22 -36.28
N ALA A 105 30.43 -9.63 -35.28
CA ALA A 105 31.65 -8.87 -35.51
C ALA A 105 32.77 -9.72 -36.13
N GLU A 106 32.94 -10.95 -35.65
CA GLU A 106 33.91 -11.91 -36.20
C GLU A 106 33.54 -12.31 -37.64
N ASN A 107 32.26 -12.57 -37.92
CA ASN A 107 31.82 -12.93 -39.26
C ASN A 107 32.01 -11.79 -40.27
N LYS A 108 31.68 -10.54 -39.90
CA LYS A 108 31.90 -9.36 -40.74
C LYS A 108 33.39 -9.26 -41.11
N ARG A 109 34.28 -9.33 -40.12
CA ARG A 109 35.75 -9.31 -40.33
C ARG A 109 36.24 -10.45 -41.23
N LEU A 110 35.74 -11.68 -41.03
CA LEU A 110 36.12 -12.82 -41.86
C LEU A 110 35.65 -12.67 -43.31
N ARG A 111 34.44 -12.15 -43.54
CA ARG A 111 33.93 -11.89 -44.88
C ARG A 111 34.77 -10.83 -45.60
N GLU A 112 35.13 -9.75 -44.91
CA GLU A 112 36.05 -8.72 -45.43
C GLU A 112 37.40 -9.32 -45.83
N MET A 113 38.03 -10.11 -44.94
CA MET A 113 39.32 -10.78 -45.24
C MET A 113 39.24 -11.73 -46.44
N LEU A 114 38.10 -12.39 -46.63
CA LEU A 114 37.87 -13.32 -47.73
C LEU A 114 37.33 -12.65 -49.01
N GLY A 115 37.18 -11.32 -49.02
CA GLY A 115 36.62 -10.59 -50.16
C GLY A 115 35.18 -10.98 -50.48
N LYS A 116 34.42 -11.45 -49.49
CA LYS A 116 33.01 -11.80 -49.65
C LYS A 116 32.13 -10.62 -49.24
N GLU A 117 30.92 -10.55 -49.81
CA GLU A 117 29.95 -9.44 -49.56
C GLU A 117 29.64 -9.23 -48.07
N GLU A 118 29.13 -8.10 -47.63
CA GLU A 118 28.68 -8.02 -46.23
C GLU A 118 27.40 -8.84 -46.04
N LYS A 119 27.15 -9.35 -44.83
CA LYS A 119 25.85 -9.94 -44.49
C LYS A 119 25.11 -8.97 -43.59
N GLU A 120 23.83 -8.75 -43.89
CA GLU A 120 22.98 -7.91 -43.05
C GLU A 120 22.45 -8.68 -41.85
N TYR A 121 22.53 -8.05 -40.68
CA TYR A 121 22.07 -8.60 -39.40
C TYR A 121 21.05 -7.69 -38.71
N GLY A 122 20.46 -6.72 -39.42
CA GLY A 122 19.69 -5.62 -38.80
C GLY A 122 18.58 -6.06 -37.84
N ASP A 123 17.82 -7.10 -38.16
CA ASP A 123 16.76 -7.61 -37.28
C ASP A 123 17.32 -8.30 -36.03
N ILE A 124 18.46 -8.97 -36.16
CA ILE A 124 19.16 -9.61 -35.05
C ILE A 124 19.84 -8.55 -34.18
N GLU A 125 20.45 -7.53 -34.77
CA GLU A 125 21.08 -6.41 -34.06
C GLU A 125 20.05 -5.63 -33.21
N LYS A 126 18.82 -5.43 -33.70
CA LYS A 126 17.72 -4.85 -32.91
C LYS A 126 17.40 -5.67 -31.67
N LEU A 127 17.30 -6.99 -31.80
CA LEU A 127 17.03 -7.89 -30.67
C LEU A 127 18.19 -7.92 -29.68
N ILE A 128 19.44 -7.92 -30.18
CA ILE A 128 20.65 -7.82 -29.35
C ILE A 128 20.61 -6.52 -28.53
N HIS A 129 20.34 -5.38 -29.17
CA HIS A 129 20.24 -4.10 -28.48
C HIS A 129 19.18 -4.10 -27.37
N TYR A 130 17.99 -4.64 -27.65
CA TYR A 130 16.93 -4.77 -26.66
C TYR A 130 17.40 -5.51 -25.39
N TYR A 131 18.06 -6.65 -25.53
CA TYR A 131 18.52 -7.45 -24.37
C TYR A 131 19.79 -6.90 -23.71
N LEU A 132 20.62 -6.15 -24.43
CA LEU A 132 21.78 -5.47 -23.84
C LEU A 132 21.38 -4.24 -23.02
N SER A 133 20.30 -3.56 -23.40
CA SER A 133 19.72 -2.41 -22.67
C SER A 133 18.90 -2.82 -21.45
N PHE A 134 18.76 -4.12 -21.17
CA PHE A 134 18.06 -4.60 -19.98
C PHE A 134 18.92 -4.38 -18.73
N GLU A 135 18.63 -3.31 -17.99
CA GLU A 135 19.09 -3.10 -16.61
C GLU A 135 18.03 -3.70 -15.68
N GLY A 136 18.37 -4.81 -15.02
CA GLY A 136 17.46 -5.47 -14.09
C GLY A 136 17.34 -4.66 -12.81
N GLU A 137 16.38 -3.74 -12.77
CA GLU A 137 15.86 -3.13 -11.52
C GLU A 137 14.68 -3.93 -10.96
#